data_AF-A0A965HQ45-F1
#
_entry.id   AF-A0A965HQ45-F1
#
_cell.length_a   1.000
_cell.length_b   1.000
_cell.length_c   1.000
_cell.angle_alpha   90.00
_cell.angle_beta   90.00
_cell.angle_gamma   90.00
#
_symmetry.space_group_name_H-M   'P 1'
#
loop_
_entity.id
_entity.type
_entity.pdbx_description
1 polymer ?
#
loop_
_entity_poly.entity_id
_entity_poly.type
_entity_poly.pdbx_seq_one_letter_code
_entity_poly.pdbx_strand_id
1 'polypeptide(L)'
;SVNIRGLSSAQLGAIATAKITALETVDVFALSSLQITGLSEGQILQMNAGQISAFSAAAVKGLVTAQIAALGTGKVSALESVDIAALLSAQLRGFSTAQFAQFGSSQLAAIGSAAASGLTTAQIDSFDASKLQALSSAAFRGLSDVQLQSISTAKITAIESVDLAALTSIQISSFSSNQIAQLTGSQLPGLNVANIKGLSQAQTGALTNDQLQSLSASQFSAMSVAQLQGITPSRMSSIDAGDIGALSSIQLNALSTAQFAQLTGVQLQAIASAKIATLELTDVAALGTSQLRDLNASQVKALTAAQLKVLHTTQAASLTTAQIAAGSLLFTPTQLSGLTANQTSALYYSPLVFDLDGNGIRTLSVDRGVRFDLNADGRM
;
A
#
# COMPACT_ATOMS: atom_id res chain seq x y z
N SER A 1 -17.73 -49.52 -31.77
CA SER A 1 -16.76 -48.79 -30.95
C SER A 1 -15.35 -49.23 -31.33
N VAL A 2 -14.52 -48.30 -31.80
CA VAL A 2 -13.07 -48.54 -31.89
C VAL A 2 -12.57 -48.56 -30.44
N ASN A 3 -11.78 -49.55 -30.03
CA ASN A 3 -11.17 -49.53 -28.69
C ASN A 3 -10.05 -48.47 -28.64
N ILE A 4 -10.44 -47.19 -28.57
CA ILE A 4 -9.52 -46.07 -28.66
C ILE A 4 -8.51 -46.06 -27.50
N ARG A 5 -8.88 -46.67 -26.37
CA ARG A 5 -8.00 -46.87 -25.20
C ARG A 5 -6.77 -47.73 -25.51
N GLY A 6 -6.85 -48.59 -26.52
CA GLY A 6 -5.74 -49.45 -26.93
C GLY A 6 -4.75 -48.78 -27.89
N LEU A 7 -5.05 -47.59 -28.42
CA LEU A 7 -4.18 -46.93 -29.39
C LEU A 7 -3.03 -46.20 -28.70
N SER A 8 -1.83 -46.30 -29.25
CA SER A 8 -0.72 -45.41 -28.88
C SER A 8 -0.96 -43.99 -29.40
N SER A 9 -0.20 -43.02 -28.89
CA SER A 9 -0.23 -41.64 -29.39
C SER A 9 0.10 -41.57 -30.90
N ALA A 10 1.08 -42.34 -31.37
CA ALA A 10 1.42 -42.43 -32.78
C ALA A 10 0.30 -43.01 -33.64
N GLN A 11 -0.38 -44.05 -33.14
CA GLN A 11 -1.53 -44.64 -33.85
C GLN A 11 -2.72 -43.69 -33.91
N LEU A 12 -2.99 -42.95 -32.82
CA LEU A 12 -4.05 -41.94 -32.79
C LEU A 12 -3.75 -40.80 -33.77
N GLY A 13 -2.51 -40.32 -33.82
CA GLY A 13 -2.07 -39.29 -34.77
C GLY A 13 -2.11 -39.72 -36.23
N ALA A 14 -1.98 -41.02 -36.49
CA ALA A 14 -2.07 -41.59 -37.85
C ALA A 14 -3.51 -41.75 -38.37
N ILE A 15 -4.54 -41.57 -37.52
CA ILE A 15 -5.93 -41.58 -37.98
C ILE A 15 -6.14 -40.43 -38.96
N ALA A 16 -6.64 -40.72 -40.16
CA ALA A 16 -6.92 -39.69 -41.16
C ALA A 16 -7.79 -38.58 -40.58
N THR A 17 -7.41 -37.32 -40.81
CA THR A 17 -8.04 -36.14 -40.20
C THR A 17 -9.57 -36.12 -40.34
N ALA A 18 -10.08 -36.53 -41.51
CA ALA A 18 -11.52 -36.60 -41.79
C ALA A 18 -12.29 -37.63 -40.95
N LYS A 19 -11.62 -38.56 -40.26
CA LYS A 19 -12.23 -39.57 -39.40
C LYS A 19 -12.32 -39.15 -37.94
N ILE A 20 -11.67 -38.04 -37.53
CA ILE A 20 -11.69 -37.60 -36.14
C ILE A 20 -13.09 -37.17 -35.68
N THR A 21 -13.90 -36.63 -36.60
CA THR A 21 -15.29 -36.22 -36.34
C THR A 21 -16.24 -37.39 -36.07
N ALA A 22 -15.82 -38.62 -36.40
CA ALA A 22 -16.59 -39.83 -36.12
C ALA A 22 -16.37 -40.36 -34.69
N LEU A 23 -15.43 -39.79 -33.92
CA LEU A 23 -15.24 -40.17 -32.52
C LEU A 23 -16.43 -39.71 -31.68
N GLU A 24 -17.01 -40.63 -30.93
CA GLU A 24 -18.04 -40.32 -29.95
C GLU A 24 -17.44 -39.55 -28.77
N THR A 25 -18.23 -38.73 -28.08
CA THR A 25 -17.74 -37.96 -26.92
C THR A 25 -17.24 -38.86 -25.80
N VAL A 26 -17.83 -40.05 -25.62
CA VAL A 26 -17.34 -41.06 -24.67
C VAL A 26 -15.96 -41.60 -25.02
N ASP A 27 -15.65 -41.72 -26.31
CA ASP A 27 -14.32 -42.15 -26.78
C ASP A 27 -13.29 -41.03 -26.52
N VAL A 28 -13.66 -39.78 -26.78
CA VAL A 28 -12.79 -38.61 -26.51
C VAL A 28 -12.51 -38.46 -25.01
N PHE A 29 -13.53 -38.62 -24.16
CA PHE A 29 -13.38 -38.58 -22.70
C PHE A 29 -12.45 -39.69 -22.17
N ALA A 30 -12.45 -40.85 -22.82
CA ALA A 30 -11.63 -41.99 -22.44
C ALA A 30 -10.14 -41.86 -22.80
N LEU A 31 -9.76 -40.84 -23.58
CA LEU A 31 -8.37 -40.60 -23.96
C LEU A 31 -7.52 -40.24 -22.75
N SER A 32 -6.35 -40.87 -22.64
CA SER A 32 -5.33 -40.53 -21.64
C SER A 32 -4.53 -39.29 -22.05
N SER A 33 -3.83 -38.70 -21.07
CA SER A 33 -2.91 -37.57 -21.31
C SER A 33 -1.84 -37.89 -22.37
N LEU A 34 -1.32 -39.13 -22.38
CA LEU A 34 -0.33 -39.58 -23.36
C LEU A 34 -0.92 -39.77 -24.76
N GLN A 35 -2.15 -40.26 -24.87
CA GLN A 35 -2.78 -40.43 -26.18
C GLN A 35 -3.07 -39.09 -26.83
N ILE A 36 -3.56 -38.12 -26.06
CA ILE A 36 -3.88 -36.78 -26.53
C ILE A 36 -2.70 -36.10 -27.19
N THR A 37 -1.46 -36.27 -26.70
CA THR A 37 -0.27 -35.68 -27.34
C THR A 37 -0.05 -36.18 -28.78
N GLY A 38 -0.67 -37.30 -29.15
CA GLY A 38 -0.62 -37.87 -30.49
C GLY A 38 -1.55 -37.19 -31.50
N LEU A 39 -2.58 -36.47 -31.06
CA LEU A 39 -3.49 -35.78 -31.97
C LEU A 39 -2.74 -34.67 -32.72
N SER A 40 -2.79 -34.72 -34.05
CA SER A 40 -2.25 -33.65 -34.89
C SER A 40 -3.09 -32.38 -34.79
N GLU A 41 -2.48 -31.23 -35.08
CA GLU A 41 -3.17 -29.94 -35.18
C GLU A 41 -4.35 -29.99 -36.15
N GLY A 42 -4.17 -30.66 -37.30
CA GLY A 42 -5.24 -30.85 -38.28
C GLY A 42 -6.42 -31.64 -37.70
N GLN A 43 -6.17 -32.68 -36.89
CA GLN A 43 -7.23 -33.45 -36.24
C GLN A 43 -7.98 -32.58 -35.23
N ILE A 44 -7.26 -31.86 -34.35
CA ILE A 44 -7.88 -30.93 -33.38
C ILE A 44 -8.73 -29.86 -34.10
N LEU A 45 -8.24 -29.36 -35.24
CA LEU A 45 -8.96 -28.35 -36.02
C LEU A 45 -10.30 -28.88 -36.57
N GLN A 46 -10.40 -30.17 -36.90
CA GLN A 46 -11.63 -30.79 -37.42
C GLN A 46 -12.60 -31.25 -36.32
N MET A 47 -12.18 -31.36 -35.06
CA MET A 47 -13.08 -31.74 -33.98
C MET A 47 -14.23 -30.75 -33.82
N ASN A 48 -15.43 -31.24 -33.51
CA ASN A 48 -16.57 -30.38 -33.22
C ASN A 48 -16.57 -29.93 -31.74
N ALA A 49 -17.45 -28.97 -31.39
CA ALA A 49 -17.53 -28.41 -30.05
C ALA A 49 -17.82 -29.47 -28.97
N GLY A 50 -18.70 -30.44 -29.24
CA GLY A 50 -19.02 -31.52 -28.30
C GLY A 50 -17.87 -32.48 -28.05
N GLN A 51 -17.00 -32.69 -29.04
CA GLN A 51 -15.79 -33.48 -28.87
C GLN A 51 -14.74 -32.71 -28.05
N ILE A 52 -14.60 -31.39 -28.25
CA ILE A 52 -13.70 -30.57 -27.43
C ILE A 52 -14.15 -30.52 -25.97
N SER A 53 -15.44 -30.31 -25.72
CA SER A 53 -15.99 -30.30 -24.36
C SER A 53 -15.98 -31.68 -23.69
N ALA A 54 -15.72 -32.75 -24.45
CA ALA A 54 -15.63 -34.10 -23.91
C ALA A 54 -14.23 -34.47 -23.43
N PHE A 55 -13.22 -33.61 -23.55
CA PHE A 55 -11.91 -33.89 -22.97
C PHE A 55 -12.02 -34.03 -21.45
N SER A 56 -11.37 -35.07 -20.91
CA SER A 56 -11.24 -35.19 -19.47
C SER A 56 -10.16 -34.24 -18.92
N ALA A 57 -10.22 -33.92 -17.63
CA ALA A 57 -9.16 -33.16 -16.96
C ALA A 57 -7.75 -33.78 -17.13
N ALA A 58 -7.66 -35.11 -17.26
CA ALA A 58 -6.40 -35.80 -17.54
C ALA A 58 -5.94 -35.57 -18.99
N ALA A 59 -6.87 -35.64 -19.95
CA ALA A 59 -6.62 -35.34 -21.36
C ALA A 59 -6.12 -33.90 -21.56
N VAL A 60 -6.79 -32.92 -20.95
CA VAL A 60 -6.42 -31.49 -21.02
C VAL A 60 -4.98 -31.26 -20.55
N LYS A 61 -4.54 -31.91 -19.47
CA LYS A 61 -3.15 -31.83 -18.97
C LYS A 61 -2.12 -32.39 -19.94
N GLY A 62 -2.53 -33.27 -20.85
CA GLY A 62 -1.68 -33.84 -21.89
C GLY A 62 -1.58 -32.97 -23.15
N LEU A 63 -2.43 -31.96 -23.34
CA LEU A 63 -2.36 -31.10 -24.51
C LEU A 63 -1.04 -30.35 -24.58
N VAL A 64 -0.45 -30.29 -25.77
CA VAL A 64 0.72 -29.47 -26.08
C VAL A 64 0.30 -28.12 -26.67
N THR A 65 1.20 -27.13 -26.62
CA THR A 65 0.89 -25.75 -27.04
C THR A 65 0.43 -25.65 -28.49
N ALA A 66 0.99 -26.45 -29.40
CA ALA A 66 0.58 -26.51 -30.80
C ALA A 66 -0.89 -26.97 -30.97
N GLN A 67 -1.32 -27.97 -30.18
CA GLN A 67 -2.70 -28.46 -30.19
C GLN A 67 -3.67 -27.41 -29.65
N ILE A 68 -3.27 -26.66 -28.63
CA ILE A 68 -4.06 -25.56 -28.06
C ILE A 68 -4.22 -24.44 -29.08
N ALA A 69 -3.17 -24.07 -29.80
CA ALA A 69 -3.25 -23.11 -30.90
C ALA A 69 -4.22 -23.60 -32.00
N ALA A 70 -4.20 -24.89 -32.32
CA ALA A 70 -5.06 -25.50 -33.33
C ALA A 70 -6.55 -25.58 -32.98
N LEU A 71 -6.94 -25.38 -31.71
CA LEU A 71 -8.36 -25.25 -31.33
C LEU A 71 -9.04 -24.15 -32.14
N GLY A 72 -8.33 -23.06 -32.45
CA GLY A 72 -8.89 -21.84 -33.02
C GLY A 72 -9.83 -21.12 -32.05
N THR A 73 -10.38 -19.98 -32.44
CA THR A 73 -11.23 -19.16 -31.55
C THR A 73 -12.62 -19.80 -31.32
N GLY A 74 -13.22 -20.38 -32.35
CA GLY A 74 -14.58 -20.93 -32.28
C GLY A 74 -14.77 -22.14 -31.36
N LYS A 75 -13.67 -22.78 -30.92
CA LYS A 75 -13.73 -23.93 -29.99
C LYS A 75 -13.38 -23.57 -28.54
N VAL A 76 -12.80 -22.39 -28.29
CA VAL A 76 -12.44 -21.97 -26.93
C VAL A 76 -13.67 -21.77 -26.05
N SER A 77 -14.77 -21.29 -26.62
CA SER A 77 -16.04 -21.14 -25.91
C SER A 77 -16.69 -22.47 -25.53
N ALA A 78 -16.26 -23.58 -26.13
CA ALA A 78 -16.74 -24.92 -25.80
C ALA A 78 -15.96 -25.58 -24.66
N LEU A 79 -14.83 -25.00 -24.21
CA LEU A 79 -14.09 -25.51 -23.06
C LEU A 79 -14.88 -25.25 -21.79
N GLU A 80 -15.07 -26.27 -20.96
CA GLU A 80 -15.80 -26.12 -19.72
C GLU A 80 -14.89 -25.52 -18.62
N SER A 81 -15.46 -24.88 -17.60
CA SER A 81 -14.66 -24.36 -16.48
C SER A 81 -13.82 -25.45 -15.79
N VAL A 82 -14.30 -26.70 -15.78
CA VAL A 82 -13.54 -27.83 -15.22
C VAL A 82 -12.30 -28.16 -16.04
N ASP A 83 -12.34 -27.96 -17.36
CA ASP A 83 -11.19 -28.13 -18.25
C ASP A 83 -10.16 -27.04 -17.98
N ILE A 84 -10.63 -25.79 -17.86
CA ILE A 84 -9.76 -24.65 -17.55
C ILE A 84 -9.08 -24.83 -16.18
N ALA A 85 -9.81 -25.32 -15.19
CA ALA A 85 -9.27 -25.64 -13.87
C ALA A 85 -8.21 -26.77 -13.90
N ALA A 86 -8.22 -27.62 -14.93
CA ALA A 86 -7.25 -28.70 -15.10
C ALA A 86 -5.96 -28.27 -15.80
N LEU A 87 -5.94 -27.10 -16.47
CA LEU A 87 -4.78 -26.59 -17.19
C LEU A 87 -3.58 -26.39 -16.26
N LEU A 88 -2.37 -26.59 -16.80
CA LEU A 88 -1.13 -26.14 -16.18
C LEU A 88 -0.61 -24.89 -16.91
N SER A 89 0.45 -24.29 -16.38
CA SER A 89 1.04 -23.06 -16.92
C SER A 89 1.48 -23.19 -18.38
N ALA A 90 2.01 -24.35 -18.78
CA ALA A 90 2.39 -24.61 -20.16
C ALA A 90 1.19 -24.59 -21.12
N GLN A 91 0.06 -25.17 -20.73
CA GLN A 91 -1.15 -25.15 -21.56
C GLN A 91 -1.77 -23.76 -21.63
N LEU A 92 -1.90 -23.05 -20.50
CA LEU A 92 -2.48 -21.70 -20.49
C LEU A 92 -1.66 -20.72 -21.34
N ARG A 93 -0.33 -20.88 -21.37
CA ARG A 93 0.58 -20.13 -22.25
C ARG A 93 0.33 -20.39 -23.74
N GLY A 94 -0.17 -21.58 -24.11
CA GLY A 94 -0.37 -22.00 -25.48
C GLY A 94 -1.52 -21.28 -26.21
N PHE A 95 -2.43 -20.63 -25.47
CA PHE A 95 -3.52 -19.86 -26.08
C PHE A 95 -3.00 -18.55 -26.69
N SER A 96 -3.46 -18.20 -27.87
CA SER A 96 -3.24 -16.86 -28.43
C SER A 96 -4.07 -15.79 -27.71
N THR A 97 -3.74 -14.51 -27.90
CA THR A 97 -4.58 -13.39 -27.43
C THR A 97 -5.97 -13.41 -28.06
N ALA A 98 -6.09 -13.81 -29.33
CA ALA A 98 -7.37 -13.98 -30.02
C ALA A 98 -8.23 -15.09 -29.40
N GLN A 99 -7.61 -16.15 -28.88
CA GLN A 99 -8.30 -17.20 -28.14
C GLN A 99 -8.70 -16.73 -26.73
N PHE A 100 -7.82 -16.03 -26.01
CA PHE A 100 -8.17 -15.38 -24.73
C PHE A 100 -9.30 -14.35 -24.87
N ALA A 101 -9.46 -13.76 -26.05
CA ALA A 101 -10.59 -12.89 -26.36
C ALA A 101 -11.94 -13.60 -26.16
N GLN A 102 -11.99 -14.93 -26.38
CA GLN A 102 -13.20 -15.76 -26.31
C GLN A 102 -13.48 -16.35 -24.92
N PHE A 103 -12.58 -16.19 -23.96
CA PHE A 103 -12.81 -16.69 -22.60
C PHE A 103 -13.96 -15.92 -21.93
N GLY A 104 -14.94 -16.66 -21.41
CA GLY A 104 -16.00 -16.14 -20.56
C GLY A 104 -15.55 -15.98 -19.10
N SER A 105 -16.38 -15.31 -18.30
CA SER A 105 -16.08 -15.07 -16.88
C SER A 105 -15.93 -16.35 -16.06
N SER A 106 -16.76 -17.37 -16.30
CA SER A 106 -16.67 -18.66 -15.61
C SER A 106 -15.39 -19.43 -15.94
N GLN A 107 -14.83 -19.24 -17.14
CA GLN A 107 -13.57 -19.85 -17.54
C GLN A 107 -12.39 -19.11 -16.91
N LEU A 108 -12.40 -17.78 -16.91
CA LEU A 108 -11.36 -16.97 -16.25
C LEU A 108 -11.33 -17.22 -14.74
N ALA A 109 -12.49 -17.32 -14.09
CA ALA A 109 -12.60 -17.62 -12.67
C ALA A 109 -12.05 -19.01 -12.31
N ALA A 110 -12.11 -19.95 -13.26
CA ALA A 110 -11.61 -21.30 -13.09
C ALA A 110 -10.09 -21.44 -13.26
N ILE A 111 -9.38 -20.40 -13.72
CA ILE A 111 -7.92 -20.42 -13.80
C ILE A 111 -7.35 -20.55 -12.39
N GLY A 112 -6.66 -21.66 -12.13
CA GLY A 112 -5.96 -21.89 -10.86
C GLY A 112 -4.65 -21.11 -10.76
N SER A 113 -4.14 -20.94 -9.54
CA SER A 113 -2.88 -20.24 -9.27
C SER A 113 -1.67 -20.84 -10.03
N ALA A 114 -1.58 -22.17 -10.08
CA ALA A 114 -0.50 -22.85 -10.82
C ALA A 114 -0.53 -22.53 -12.32
N ALA A 115 -1.73 -22.49 -12.90
CA ALA A 115 -1.92 -22.18 -14.31
C ALA A 115 -1.65 -20.70 -14.62
N ALA A 116 -2.08 -19.78 -13.75
CA ALA A 116 -1.96 -18.33 -13.94
C ALA A 116 -0.51 -17.87 -14.18
N SER A 117 0.49 -18.54 -13.58
CA SER A 117 1.92 -18.30 -13.86
C SER A 117 2.32 -18.52 -15.34
N GLY A 118 1.48 -19.20 -16.10
CA GLY A 118 1.61 -19.43 -17.54
C GLY A 118 1.16 -18.27 -18.42
N LEU A 119 0.36 -17.33 -17.90
CA LEU A 119 -0.12 -16.19 -18.67
C LEU A 119 1.07 -15.38 -19.22
N THR A 120 1.06 -15.09 -20.51
CA THR A 120 2.03 -14.18 -21.10
C THR A 120 1.63 -12.74 -20.81
N THR A 121 2.60 -11.83 -20.83
CA THR A 121 2.32 -10.40 -20.68
C THR A 121 1.42 -9.88 -21.82
N ALA A 122 1.52 -10.45 -23.03
CA ALA A 122 0.61 -10.12 -24.14
C ALA A 122 -0.84 -10.57 -23.90
N GLN A 123 -1.05 -11.73 -23.25
CA GLN A 123 -2.39 -12.17 -22.85
C GLN A 123 -2.97 -11.25 -21.78
N ILE A 124 -2.18 -10.90 -20.76
CA ILE A 124 -2.60 -9.95 -19.70
C ILE A 124 -2.89 -8.57 -20.31
N ASP A 125 -2.08 -8.12 -21.26
CA ASP A 125 -2.33 -6.84 -21.93
C ASP A 125 -3.58 -6.85 -22.81
N SER A 126 -4.02 -8.02 -23.29
CA SER A 126 -5.30 -8.16 -24.00
C SER A 126 -6.55 -8.11 -23.10
N PHE A 127 -6.39 -8.12 -21.76
CA PHE A 127 -7.53 -8.04 -20.83
C PHE A 127 -8.12 -6.65 -20.77
N ASP A 128 -9.45 -6.59 -20.83
CA ASP A 128 -10.23 -5.45 -20.37
C ASP A 128 -10.51 -5.54 -18.85
N ALA A 129 -11.20 -4.53 -18.31
CA ALA A 129 -11.55 -4.48 -16.89
C ALA A 129 -12.40 -5.68 -16.45
N SER A 130 -13.35 -6.12 -17.27
CA SER A 130 -14.25 -7.23 -16.93
C SER A 130 -13.50 -8.57 -16.83
N LYS A 131 -12.47 -8.77 -17.66
CA LYS A 131 -11.63 -9.98 -17.61
C LYS A 131 -10.71 -10.01 -16.41
N LEU A 132 -10.17 -8.85 -16.03
CA LEU A 132 -9.38 -8.76 -14.79
C LEU A 132 -10.24 -9.08 -13.57
N GLN A 133 -11.45 -8.53 -13.50
CA GLN A 133 -12.42 -8.82 -12.43
C GLN A 133 -12.93 -10.27 -12.43
N ALA A 134 -12.91 -10.94 -13.58
CA ALA A 134 -13.32 -12.33 -13.68
C ALA A 134 -12.23 -13.32 -13.19
N LEU A 135 -10.99 -12.89 -13.02
CA LEU A 135 -9.95 -13.75 -12.44
C LEU A 135 -10.21 -13.97 -10.96
N SER A 136 -9.96 -15.19 -10.48
CA SER A 136 -10.03 -15.45 -9.05
C SER A 136 -8.83 -14.85 -8.32
N SER A 137 -8.99 -14.57 -7.02
CA SER A 137 -7.87 -14.14 -6.17
C SER A 137 -6.75 -15.19 -6.10
N ALA A 138 -7.06 -16.47 -6.33
CA ALA A 138 -6.07 -17.53 -6.46
C ALA A 138 -5.26 -17.38 -7.76
N ALA A 139 -5.91 -17.03 -8.89
CA ALA A 139 -5.22 -16.72 -10.13
C ALA A 139 -4.28 -15.52 -9.97
N PHE A 140 -4.76 -14.42 -9.35
CA PHE A 140 -3.92 -13.26 -9.04
C PHE A 140 -2.71 -13.61 -8.20
N ARG A 141 -2.88 -14.41 -7.13
CA ARG A 141 -1.77 -14.91 -6.31
C ARG A 141 -0.81 -15.81 -7.11
N GLY A 142 -1.26 -16.44 -8.18
CA GLY A 142 -0.44 -17.26 -9.08
C GLY A 142 0.40 -16.46 -10.08
N LEU A 143 0.15 -15.16 -10.25
CA LEU A 143 0.92 -14.30 -11.15
C LEU A 143 2.33 -14.05 -10.59
N SER A 144 3.30 -14.14 -11.47
CA SER A 144 4.68 -13.72 -11.25
C SER A 144 4.82 -12.21 -11.24
N ASP A 145 5.94 -11.74 -10.71
CA ASP A 145 6.28 -10.31 -10.62
C ASP A 145 6.28 -9.63 -12.00
N VAL A 146 6.80 -10.32 -13.04
CA VAL A 146 6.80 -9.81 -14.42
C VAL A 146 5.38 -9.65 -14.97
N GLN A 147 4.49 -10.59 -14.64
CA GLN A 147 3.09 -10.52 -15.05
C GLN A 147 2.36 -9.38 -14.34
N LEU A 148 2.55 -9.22 -13.03
CA LEU A 148 1.98 -8.12 -12.25
C LEU A 148 2.46 -6.76 -12.75
N GLN A 149 3.75 -6.62 -13.05
CA GLN A 149 4.32 -5.39 -13.63
C GLN A 149 3.81 -5.09 -15.04
N SER A 150 3.39 -6.11 -15.80
CA SER A 150 2.83 -5.92 -17.14
C SER A 150 1.40 -5.39 -17.15
N ILE A 151 0.70 -5.43 -16.01
CA ILE A 151 -0.64 -4.83 -15.90
C ILE A 151 -0.50 -3.31 -16.03
N SER A 152 -1.04 -2.75 -17.11
CA SER A 152 -0.96 -1.32 -17.36
C SER A 152 -1.62 -0.51 -16.24
N THR A 153 -1.14 0.72 -16.01
CA THR A 153 -1.64 1.62 -14.97
C THR A 153 -3.14 1.87 -15.09
N ALA A 154 -3.68 1.98 -16.32
CA ALA A 154 -5.10 2.17 -16.59
C ALA A 154 -5.99 1.00 -16.11
N LYS A 155 -5.41 -0.20 -15.91
CA LYS A 155 -6.11 -1.41 -15.50
C LYS A 155 -6.07 -1.66 -13.99
N ILE A 156 -5.21 -0.96 -13.26
CA ILE A 156 -5.02 -1.15 -11.81
C ILE A 156 -6.32 -0.88 -11.04
N THR A 157 -7.09 0.12 -11.47
CA THR A 157 -8.37 0.48 -10.85
C THR A 157 -9.45 -0.60 -11.00
N ALA A 158 -9.27 -1.54 -11.95
CA ALA A 158 -10.20 -2.65 -12.15
C ALA A 158 -9.92 -3.86 -11.24
N ILE A 159 -8.74 -3.93 -10.60
CA ILE A 159 -8.40 -5.03 -9.69
C ILE A 159 -9.25 -4.91 -8.42
N GLU A 160 -9.92 -5.97 -8.01
CA GLU A 160 -10.76 -5.91 -6.82
C GLU A 160 -9.92 -5.88 -5.53
N SER A 161 -10.47 -5.26 -4.48
CA SER A 161 -9.77 -5.15 -3.19
C SER A 161 -9.45 -6.52 -2.58
N VAL A 162 -10.31 -7.51 -2.80
CA VAL A 162 -10.10 -8.91 -2.35
C VAL A 162 -8.94 -9.59 -3.08
N ASP A 163 -8.73 -9.27 -4.35
CA ASP A 163 -7.61 -9.82 -5.13
C ASP A 163 -6.28 -9.22 -4.69
N LEU A 164 -6.26 -7.91 -4.45
CA LEU A 164 -5.10 -7.23 -3.87
C LEU A 164 -4.76 -7.78 -2.48
N ALA A 165 -5.77 -8.02 -1.63
CA ALA A 165 -5.60 -8.60 -0.30
C ALA A 165 -5.06 -10.04 -0.34
N ALA A 166 -5.34 -10.77 -1.42
CA ALA A 166 -4.84 -12.12 -1.64
C ALA A 166 -3.38 -12.15 -2.14
N LEU A 167 -2.80 -11.03 -2.57
CA LEU A 167 -1.39 -11.02 -2.95
C LEU A 167 -0.49 -11.14 -1.71
N THR A 168 0.71 -11.69 -1.91
CA THR A 168 1.76 -11.68 -0.88
C THR A 168 2.39 -10.29 -0.77
N SER A 169 3.09 -10.01 0.33
CA SER A 169 3.86 -8.76 0.47
C SER A 169 4.94 -8.62 -0.60
N ILE A 170 5.55 -9.73 -1.05
CA ILE A 170 6.53 -9.76 -2.13
C ILE A 170 5.88 -9.34 -3.45
N GLN A 171 4.72 -9.91 -3.79
CA GLN A 171 3.97 -9.53 -4.99
C GLN A 171 3.52 -8.08 -4.96
N ILE A 172 3.09 -7.55 -3.80
CA ILE A 172 2.78 -6.12 -3.67
C ILE A 172 4.03 -5.26 -3.91
N SER A 173 5.18 -5.67 -3.38
CA SER A 173 6.46 -4.97 -3.59
C SER A 173 6.92 -4.99 -5.06
N SER A 174 6.42 -5.92 -5.88
CA SER A 174 6.76 -5.99 -7.30
C SER A 174 6.03 -4.97 -8.17
N PHE A 175 4.95 -4.35 -7.70
CA PHE A 175 4.26 -3.29 -8.44
C PHE A 175 5.18 -2.08 -8.62
N SER A 176 5.12 -1.41 -9.76
CA SER A 176 5.80 -0.12 -9.91
C SER A 176 5.12 0.96 -9.07
N SER A 177 5.86 2.00 -8.70
CA SER A 177 5.32 3.21 -8.06
C SER A 177 4.17 3.82 -8.87
N ASN A 178 4.24 3.76 -10.21
CA ASN A 178 3.18 4.27 -11.08
C ASN A 178 1.90 3.44 -10.97
N GLN A 179 1.99 2.11 -10.82
CA GLN A 179 0.82 1.27 -10.58
C GLN A 179 0.24 1.51 -9.18
N ILE A 180 1.08 1.63 -8.14
CA ILE A 180 0.63 1.96 -6.78
C ILE A 180 -0.12 3.30 -6.75
N ALA A 181 0.37 4.32 -7.47
CA ALA A 181 -0.30 5.62 -7.57
C ALA A 181 -1.67 5.58 -8.28
N GLN A 182 -2.04 4.47 -8.95
CA GLN A 182 -3.37 4.29 -9.55
C GLN A 182 -4.36 3.56 -8.65
N LEU A 183 -3.94 3.04 -7.49
CA LEU A 183 -4.88 2.41 -6.55
C LEU A 183 -5.92 3.45 -6.09
N THR A 184 -7.16 3.04 -5.91
CA THR A 184 -8.21 3.93 -5.41
C THR A 184 -8.26 3.88 -3.88
N GLY A 185 -8.90 4.89 -3.27
CA GLY A 185 -9.16 4.87 -1.83
C GLY A 185 -10.06 3.72 -1.37
N SER A 186 -10.78 3.03 -2.27
CA SER A 186 -11.55 1.83 -1.94
C SER A 186 -10.72 0.53 -2.01
N GLN A 187 -9.59 0.53 -2.72
CA GLN A 187 -8.70 -0.63 -2.83
C GLN A 187 -7.74 -0.73 -1.63
N LEU A 188 -7.24 0.40 -1.10
CA LEU A 188 -6.24 0.39 -0.03
C LEU A 188 -6.74 -0.16 1.32
N PRO A 189 -7.97 0.11 1.78
CA PRO A 189 -8.50 -0.53 3.00
C PRO A 189 -8.54 -2.07 2.91
N GLY A 190 -8.60 -2.63 1.70
CA GLY A 190 -8.57 -4.07 1.49
C GLY A 190 -7.19 -4.71 1.68
N LEU A 191 -6.10 -3.93 1.58
CA LEU A 191 -4.75 -4.44 1.82
C LEU A 191 -4.57 -4.78 3.30
N ASN A 192 -4.09 -5.97 3.62
CA ASN A 192 -3.78 -6.27 5.02
C ASN A 192 -2.48 -5.59 5.46
N VAL A 193 -2.22 -5.58 6.77
CA VAL A 193 -1.01 -4.98 7.36
C VAL A 193 0.29 -5.55 6.77
N ALA A 194 0.33 -6.82 6.39
CA ALA A 194 1.52 -7.43 5.78
C ALA A 194 1.75 -6.90 4.35
N ASN A 195 0.69 -6.65 3.57
CA ASN A 195 0.79 -6.00 2.27
C ASN A 195 1.33 -4.57 2.41
N ILE A 196 0.80 -3.80 3.37
CA ILE A 196 1.28 -2.44 3.63
C ILE A 196 2.75 -2.45 4.02
N LYS A 197 3.17 -3.34 4.92
CA LYS A 197 4.61 -3.52 5.26
C LYS A 197 5.48 -3.97 4.09
N GLY A 198 4.89 -4.57 3.06
CA GLY A 198 5.57 -4.99 1.84
C GLY A 198 5.90 -3.85 0.88
N LEU A 199 5.26 -2.69 1.01
CA LEU A 199 5.55 -1.54 0.13
C LEU A 199 6.99 -1.05 0.34
N SER A 200 7.71 -0.81 -0.74
CA SER A 200 9.00 -0.13 -0.71
C SER A 200 8.82 1.36 -0.37
N GLN A 201 9.89 2.01 0.06
CA GLN A 201 9.92 3.46 0.27
C GLN A 201 9.46 4.25 -0.97
N ALA A 202 9.88 3.84 -2.18
CA ALA A 202 9.50 4.49 -3.43
C ALA A 202 8.02 4.29 -3.78
N GLN A 203 7.43 3.13 -3.43
CA GLN A 203 6.01 2.89 -3.61
C GLN A 203 5.18 3.68 -2.60
N THR A 204 5.61 3.74 -1.33
CA THR A 204 4.96 4.59 -0.32
C THR A 204 5.02 6.07 -0.71
N GLY A 205 6.16 6.54 -1.22
CA GLY A 205 6.31 7.90 -1.74
C GLY A 205 5.50 8.18 -3.03
N ALA A 206 4.92 7.16 -3.65
CA ALA A 206 4.00 7.33 -4.78
C ALA A 206 2.54 7.53 -4.34
N LEU A 207 2.20 7.22 -3.08
CA LEU A 207 0.83 7.31 -2.57
C LEU A 207 0.32 8.76 -2.56
N THR A 208 -0.83 9.01 -3.19
CA THR A 208 -1.50 10.32 -3.20
C THR A 208 -2.05 10.67 -1.82
N ASN A 209 -2.47 11.93 -1.64
CA ASN A 209 -3.11 12.37 -0.39
C ASN A 209 -4.38 11.55 -0.08
N ASP A 210 -5.26 11.38 -1.07
CA ASP A 210 -6.50 10.62 -0.92
C ASP A 210 -6.22 9.15 -0.56
N GLN A 211 -5.16 8.57 -1.12
CA GLN A 211 -4.71 7.22 -0.79
C GLN A 211 -4.19 7.14 0.66
N LEU A 212 -3.34 8.07 1.10
CA LEU A 212 -2.86 8.11 2.48
C LEU A 212 -4.02 8.24 3.48
N GLN A 213 -5.02 9.09 3.17
CA GLN A 213 -6.21 9.27 4.00
C GLN A 213 -7.15 8.06 4.02
N SER A 214 -7.08 7.20 3.01
CA SER A 214 -7.88 5.97 2.96
C SER A 214 -7.30 4.82 3.79
N LEU A 215 -6.04 4.92 4.22
CA LEU A 215 -5.43 3.92 5.10
C LEU A 215 -6.11 3.94 6.47
N SER A 216 -6.32 2.77 7.04
CA SER A 216 -6.71 2.65 8.44
C SER A 216 -5.54 2.95 9.38
N ALA A 217 -5.85 3.37 10.61
CA ALA A 217 -4.85 3.59 11.65
C ALA A 217 -3.95 2.37 11.92
N SER A 218 -4.48 1.15 11.77
CA SER A 218 -3.68 -0.08 11.92
C SER A 218 -2.71 -0.30 10.76
N GLN A 219 -3.08 0.06 9.54
CA GLN A 219 -2.19 0.01 8.38
C GLN A 219 -1.11 1.09 8.49
N PHE A 220 -1.50 2.32 8.84
CA PHE A 220 -0.59 3.45 8.95
C PHE A 220 0.44 3.25 10.07
N SER A 221 0.00 2.88 11.28
CA SER A 221 0.89 2.63 12.42
C SER A 221 1.81 1.41 12.22
N ALA A 222 1.48 0.52 11.27
CA ALA A 222 2.32 -0.62 10.94
C ALA A 222 3.43 -0.32 9.93
N MET A 223 3.46 0.88 9.34
CA MET A 223 4.49 1.28 8.38
C MET A 223 5.89 1.31 9.03
N SER A 224 6.88 0.84 8.29
CA SER A 224 8.27 0.93 8.68
C SER A 224 8.80 2.36 8.61
N VAL A 225 9.92 2.61 9.28
CA VAL A 225 10.64 3.89 9.20
C VAL A 225 10.94 4.31 7.76
N ALA A 226 11.43 3.39 6.92
CA ALA A 226 11.76 3.70 5.53
C ALA A 226 10.52 4.10 4.73
N GLN A 227 9.37 3.47 4.99
CA GLN A 227 8.11 3.83 4.35
C GLN A 227 7.64 5.22 4.78
N LEU A 228 7.67 5.51 6.09
CA LEU A 228 7.33 6.83 6.61
C LEU A 228 8.22 7.92 6.01
N GLN A 229 9.53 7.69 5.91
CA GLN A 229 10.48 8.60 5.23
C GLN A 229 10.23 8.74 3.72
N GLY A 230 9.51 7.81 3.09
CA GLY A 230 9.08 7.92 1.70
C GLY A 230 7.96 8.93 1.48
N ILE A 231 7.18 9.26 2.52
CA ILE A 231 6.10 10.25 2.42
C ILE A 231 6.72 11.65 2.28
N THR A 232 6.47 12.35 1.18
CA THR A 232 7.09 13.68 0.99
C THR A 232 6.60 14.68 2.03
N PRO A 233 7.42 15.66 2.46
CA PRO A 233 7.01 16.67 3.44
C PRO A 233 5.67 17.35 3.11
N SER A 234 5.44 17.68 1.83
CA SER A 234 4.21 18.31 1.34
C SER A 234 2.92 17.49 1.55
N ARG A 235 3.04 16.19 1.85
CA ARG A 235 1.91 15.30 2.12
C ARG A 235 1.66 15.08 3.60
N MET A 236 2.58 15.48 4.48
CA MET A 236 2.42 15.25 5.92
C MET A 236 1.16 15.91 6.47
N SER A 237 0.80 17.09 5.99
CA SER A 237 -0.39 17.82 6.41
C SER A 237 -1.72 17.18 6.00
N SER A 238 -1.72 16.20 5.09
CA SER A 238 -2.94 15.50 4.65
C SER A 238 -3.25 14.25 5.47
N ILE A 239 -2.31 13.77 6.27
CA ILE A 239 -2.46 12.55 7.10
C ILE A 239 -3.43 12.83 8.26
N ASP A 240 -4.26 11.87 8.65
CA ASP A 240 -5.15 12.05 9.78
C ASP A 240 -4.38 12.27 11.09
N ALA A 241 -4.91 13.12 11.98
CA ALA A 241 -4.27 13.39 13.25
C ALA A 241 -4.19 12.15 14.15
N GLY A 242 -5.20 11.28 14.11
CA GLY A 242 -5.21 10.00 14.81
C GLY A 242 -4.10 9.06 14.34
N ASP A 243 -3.82 9.06 13.04
CA ASP A 243 -2.74 8.25 12.45
C ASP A 243 -1.35 8.71 12.90
N ILE A 244 -1.11 10.03 12.92
CA ILE A 244 0.11 10.61 13.51
C ILE A 244 0.21 10.29 15.01
N GLY A 245 -0.90 10.44 15.75
CA GLY A 245 -0.97 10.13 17.18
C GLY A 245 -0.70 8.65 17.49
N ALA A 246 -1.01 7.75 16.57
CA ALA A 246 -0.81 6.30 16.70
C ALA A 246 0.66 5.86 16.50
N LEU A 247 1.50 6.66 15.84
CA LEU A 247 2.92 6.34 15.63
C LEU A 247 3.67 6.14 16.95
N SER A 248 4.56 5.15 17.01
CA SER A 248 5.48 4.97 18.13
C SER A 248 6.49 6.13 18.23
N SER A 249 7.15 6.31 19.39
CA SER A 249 8.24 7.29 19.52
C SER A 249 9.37 7.04 18.51
N ILE A 250 9.67 5.78 18.20
CA ILE A 250 10.68 5.42 17.19
C ILE A 250 10.24 5.91 15.80
N GLN A 251 8.98 5.70 15.42
CA GLN A 251 8.47 6.14 14.13
C GLN A 251 8.38 7.66 14.03
N LEU A 252 7.94 8.35 15.09
CA LEU A 252 7.89 9.82 15.14
C LEU A 252 9.28 10.43 14.96
N ASN A 253 10.27 9.95 15.71
CA ASN A 253 11.65 10.44 15.63
C ASN A 253 12.37 10.02 14.34
N ALA A 254 11.81 9.09 13.58
CA ALA A 254 12.38 8.68 12.31
C ALA A 254 11.82 9.46 11.12
N LEU A 255 10.79 10.28 11.32
CA LEU A 255 10.41 11.29 10.34
C LEU A 255 11.61 12.22 10.14
N SER A 256 11.86 12.63 8.90
CA SER A 256 12.82 13.70 8.67
C SER A 256 12.33 15.01 9.29
N THR A 257 13.25 15.88 9.69
CA THR A 257 12.91 17.21 10.22
C THR A 257 12.05 18.01 9.25
N ALA A 258 12.23 17.84 7.94
CA ALA A 258 11.38 18.46 6.93
C ALA A 258 9.93 17.93 6.95
N GLN A 259 9.73 16.63 7.16
CA GLN A 259 8.38 16.05 7.33
C GLN A 259 7.74 16.51 8.64
N PHE A 260 8.50 16.48 9.73
CA PHE A 260 8.01 16.89 11.05
C PHE A 260 7.55 18.35 11.06
N ALA A 261 8.32 19.24 10.41
CA ALA A 261 7.98 20.66 10.28
C ALA A 261 6.70 20.93 9.46
N GLN A 262 6.17 19.95 8.73
CA GLN A 262 4.92 20.07 7.96
C GLN A 262 3.69 19.54 8.73
N LEU A 263 3.84 19.02 9.95
CA LEU A 263 2.71 18.61 10.78
C LEU A 263 1.84 19.82 11.16
N THR A 264 0.53 19.69 11.06
CA THR A 264 -0.42 20.71 11.49
C THR A 264 -0.53 20.75 13.01
N GLY A 265 -1.07 21.84 13.56
CA GLY A 265 -1.37 21.93 14.99
C GLY A 265 -2.29 20.82 15.50
N VAL A 266 -3.28 20.42 14.70
CA VAL A 266 -4.20 19.33 15.03
C VAL A 266 -3.46 17.98 15.12
N GLN A 267 -2.55 17.71 14.17
CA GLN A 267 -1.72 16.50 14.21
C GLN A 267 -0.77 16.50 15.40
N LEU A 268 -0.16 17.65 15.72
CA LEU A 268 0.68 17.79 16.89
C LEU A 268 -0.11 17.57 18.18
N GLN A 269 -1.33 18.09 18.30
CA GLN A 269 -2.20 17.87 19.47
C GLN A 269 -2.57 16.40 19.69
N ALA A 270 -2.62 15.58 18.63
CA ALA A 270 -2.88 14.15 18.73
C ALA A 270 -1.68 13.34 19.25
N ILE A 271 -0.47 13.92 19.27
CA ILE A 271 0.72 13.26 19.83
C ILE A 271 0.65 13.29 21.36
N ALA A 272 0.63 12.12 22.00
CA ALA A 272 0.62 12.01 23.45
C ALA A 272 1.84 12.73 24.09
N SER A 273 1.64 13.40 25.23
CA SER A 273 2.68 14.18 25.93
C SER A 273 3.94 13.36 26.25
N ALA A 274 3.80 12.07 26.57
CA ALA A 274 4.94 11.18 26.79
C ALA A 274 5.84 11.03 25.55
N LYS A 275 5.27 11.10 24.33
CA LYS A 275 6.01 11.05 23.07
C LYS A 275 6.67 12.40 22.75
N ILE A 276 6.07 13.52 23.16
CA ILE A 276 6.67 14.86 23.02
C ILE A 276 8.02 14.92 23.72
N ALA A 277 8.14 14.36 24.92
CA ALA A 277 9.39 14.31 25.68
C ALA A 277 10.50 13.50 24.98
N THR A 278 10.16 12.66 24.00
CA THR A 278 11.12 11.84 23.24
C THR A 278 11.57 12.46 21.92
N LEU A 279 10.94 13.55 21.46
CA LEU A 279 11.23 14.17 20.17
C LEU A 279 12.69 14.64 20.05
N GLU A 280 13.26 14.48 18.86
CA GLU A 280 14.61 14.94 18.56
C GLU A 280 14.71 16.47 18.66
N LEU A 281 15.88 16.96 19.08
CA LEU A 281 16.09 18.40 19.27
C LEU A 281 15.96 19.20 17.97
N THR A 282 16.39 18.61 16.86
CA THR A 282 16.27 19.21 15.51
C THR A 282 14.82 19.38 15.09
N ASP A 283 13.95 18.42 15.43
CA ASP A 283 12.53 18.46 15.10
C ASP A 283 11.79 19.50 15.94
N VAL A 284 12.11 19.59 17.24
CA VAL A 284 11.56 20.63 18.12
C VAL A 284 11.99 22.02 17.67
N ALA A 285 13.26 22.20 17.28
CA ALA A 285 13.77 23.47 16.77
C ALA A 285 13.13 23.87 15.42
N ALA A 286 12.66 22.90 14.63
CA ALA A 286 12.02 23.14 13.33
C ALA A 286 10.53 23.53 13.41
N LEU A 287 9.90 23.44 14.59
CA LEU A 287 8.50 23.83 14.77
C LEU A 287 8.29 25.34 14.56
N GLY A 288 7.35 25.71 13.70
CA GLY A 288 6.88 27.08 13.55
C GLY A 288 6.15 27.61 14.78
N THR A 289 6.01 28.93 14.85
CA THR A 289 5.33 29.61 15.96
C THR A 289 3.84 29.29 16.05
N SER A 290 3.17 29.03 14.91
CA SER A 290 1.77 28.57 14.90
C SER A 290 1.63 27.17 15.48
N GLN A 291 2.48 26.24 15.07
CA GLN A 291 2.51 24.87 15.59
C GLN A 291 2.77 24.83 17.10
N LEU A 292 3.70 25.65 17.59
CA LEU A 292 3.95 25.76 19.03
C LEU A 292 2.74 26.30 19.79
N ARG A 293 2.01 27.27 19.23
CA ARG A 293 0.76 27.80 19.83
C ARG A 293 -0.37 26.78 19.89
N ASP A 294 -0.37 25.83 18.97
CA ASP A 294 -1.41 24.80 18.90
C ASP A 294 -1.17 23.66 19.90
N LEU A 295 0.03 23.50 20.46
CA LEU A 295 0.27 22.49 21.51
C LEU A 295 -0.62 22.73 22.74
N ASN A 296 -1.11 21.68 23.38
CA ASN A 296 -1.83 21.84 24.65
C ASN A 296 -0.86 22.00 25.84
N ALA A 297 -1.38 22.46 26.98
CA ALA A 297 -0.58 22.69 28.19
C ALA A 297 0.18 21.45 28.69
N SER A 298 -0.39 20.24 28.52
CA SER A 298 0.28 18.99 28.91
C SER A 298 1.45 18.64 27.99
N GLN A 299 1.35 18.96 26.70
CA GLN A 299 2.44 18.77 25.74
C GLN A 299 3.59 19.76 25.98
N VAL A 300 3.26 21.05 26.23
CA VAL A 300 4.27 22.06 26.57
C VAL A 300 5.00 21.70 27.87
N LYS A 301 4.25 21.25 28.88
CA LYS A 301 4.83 20.76 30.14
C LYS A 301 5.76 19.55 29.96
N ALA A 302 5.51 18.70 28.97
CA ALA A 302 6.31 17.51 28.71
C ALA A 302 7.64 17.79 27.98
N LEU A 303 7.83 18.98 27.41
CA LEU A 303 9.08 19.37 26.78
C LEU A 303 10.23 19.31 27.78
N THR A 304 11.30 18.58 27.47
CA THR A 304 12.47 18.50 28.35
C THR A 304 13.25 19.82 28.40
N ALA A 305 14.11 19.99 29.41
CA ALA A 305 14.99 21.17 29.49
C ALA A 305 15.86 21.33 28.23
N ALA A 306 16.31 20.22 27.62
CA ALA A 306 17.08 20.24 26.39
C ALA A 306 16.23 20.69 25.18
N GLN A 307 14.98 20.23 25.08
CA GLN A 307 14.05 20.62 24.02
C GLN A 307 13.64 22.10 24.12
N LEU A 308 13.42 22.61 25.33
CA LEU A 308 13.15 24.03 25.54
C LEU A 308 14.35 24.90 25.13
N LYS A 309 15.58 24.45 25.43
CA LYS A 309 16.81 25.18 25.11
C LYS A 309 17.02 25.39 23.61
N VAL A 310 16.57 24.47 22.76
CA VAL A 310 16.76 24.57 21.30
C VAL A 310 15.73 25.44 20.59
N LEU A 311 14.68 25.90 21.28
CA LEU A 311 13.72 26.84 20.71
C LEU A 311 14.38 28.19 20.40
N HIS A 312 14.06 28.80 19.27
CA HIS A 312 14.40 30.18 19.00
C HIS A 312 13.62 31.14 19.90
N THR A 313 14.11 32.37 20.05
CA THR A 313 13.46 33.38 20.90
C THR A 313 12.05 33.72 20.42
N THR A 314 11.84 33.75 19.09
CA THR A 314 10.51 33.96 18.48
C THR A 314 9.56 32.79 18.71
N GLN A 315 10.07 31.55 18.76
CA GLN A 315 9.32 30.35 19.11
C GLN A 315 8.91 30.37 20.59
N ALA A 316 9.84 30.68 21.50
CA ALA A 316 9.54 30.82 22.93
C ALA A 316 8.49 31.91 23.19
N ALA A 317 8.62 33.07 22.55
CA ALA A 317 7.65 34.17 22.64
C ALA A 317 6.26 33.82 22.09
N SER A 318 6.14 32.79 21.24
CA SER A 318 4.86 32.42 20.64
C SER A 318 3.95 31.64 21.59
N LEU A 319 4.50 31.06 22.67
CA LEU A 319 3.71 30.30 23.63
C LEU A 319 2.64 31.20 24.29
N THR A 320 1.42 30.70 24.32
CA THR A 320 0.26 31.43 24.83
C THR A 320 0.21 31.40 26.35
N THR A 321 -0.48 32.39 26.93
CA THR A 321 -0.75 32.42 28.38
C THR A 321 -1.46 31.16 28.86
N ALA A 322 -2.38 30.58 28.08
CA ALA A 322 -3.02 29.32 28.44
C ALA A 322 -2.04 28.13 28.51
N GLN A 323 -1.01 28.12 27.66
CA GLN A 323 0.03 27.09 27.66
C GLN A 323 1.03 27.26 28.81
N ILE A 324 1.25 28.48 29.31
CA ILE A 324 2.24 28.77 30.38
C ILE A 324 1.62 29.07 31.76
N ALA A 325 0.32 29.38 31.85
CA ALA A 325 -0.36 29.82 33.07
C ALA A 325 -1.37 28.82 33.65
N ALA A 326 -1.53 27.63 33.05
CA ALA A 326 -2.41 26.59 33.58
C ALA A 326 -1.83 25.91 34.85
N GLY A 327 -1.89 26.59 36.00
CA GLY A 327 -1.60 26.05 37.34
C GLY A 327 -0.11 26.03 37.75
N SER A 328 0.15 26.02 39.08
CA SER A 328 1.48 26.23 39.70
C SER A 328 2.65 25.54 38.99
N LEU A 329 3.56 26.38 38.48
CA LEU A 329 4.88 26.03 37.93
C LEU A 329 4.83 24.97 36.82
N LEU A 330 4.28 25.35 35.66
CA LEU A 330 4.21 24.51 34.48
C LEU A 330 5.60 24.02 34.01
N PHE A 331 6.63 24.83 34.22
CA PHE A 331 8.02 24.42 34.10
C PHE A 331 8.61 24.07 35.47
N THR A 332 9.23 22.89 35.53
CA THR A 332 10.11 22.48 36.63
C THR A 332 11.31 23.43 36.76
N PRO A 333 11.94 23.54 37.94
CA PRO A 333 13.19 24.28 38.11
C PRO A 333 14.27 23.87 37.10
N THR A 334 14.34 22.57 36.76
CA THR A 334 15.26 22.05 35.74
C THR A 334 14.96 22.62 34.35
N GLN A 335 13.69 22.67 33.94
CA GLN A 335 13.28 23.27 32.66
C GLN A 335 13.62 24.76 32.61
N LEU A 336 13.34 25.51 33.68
CA LEU A 336 13.67 26.95 33.76
C LEU A 336 15.17 27.20 33.69
N SER A 337 15.97 26.41 34.41
CA SER A 337 17.45 26.53 34.38
C SER A 337 18.07 26.18 33.03
N GLY A 338 17.34 25.45 32.17
CA GLY A 338 17.78 25.08 30.82
C GLY A 338 17.59 26.18 29.77
N LEU A 339 16.75 27.18 30.06
CA LEU A 339 16.46 28.29 29.15
C LEU A 339 17.63 29.28 29.07
N THR A 340 17.80 29.88 27.89
CA THR A 340 18.67 31.06 27.72
C THR A 340 18.01 32.30 28.34
N ALA A 341 18.82 33.33 28.61
CA ALA A 341 18.31 34.62 29.09
C ALA A 341 17.24 35.21 28.16
N ASN A 342 17.49 35.16 26.84
CA ASN A 342 16.55 35.70 25.86
C ASN A 342 15.23 34.91 25.80
N GLN A 343 15.27 33.57 25.91
CA GLN A 343 14.05 32.76 25.99
C GLN A 343 13.28 33.03 27.27
N THR A 344 14.00 33.15 28.40
CA THR A 344 13.41 33.49 29.71
C THR A 344 12.67 34.82 29.62
N SER A 345 13.32 35.87 29.10
CA SER A 345 12.70 37.17 28.86
C SER A 345 11.50 37.11 27.89
N ALA A 346 11.55 36.22 26.89
CA ALA A 346 10.47 36.04 25.93
C ALA A 346 9.23 35.34 26.51
N LEU A 347 9.40 34.47 27.51
CA LEU A 347 8.29 33.77 28.19
C LEU A 347 7.60 34.65 29.23
N TYR A 348 8.33 35.58 29.84
CA TYR A 348 7.77 36.55 30.77
C TYR A 348 7.19 37.75 30.03
N TYR A 349 5.96 37.60 29.55
CA TYR A 349 5.07 38.75 29.47
C TYR A 349 4.85 39.23 30.90
N SER A 350 5.36 40.39 31.27
CA SER A 350 4.93 41.07 32.49
C SER A 350 3.62 41.79 32.19
N PRO A 351 2.42 41.24 32.50
CA PRO A 351 1.20 42.04 32.46
C PRO A 351 1.18 43.09 33.59
N LEU A 352 2.10 43.01 34.55
CA LEU A 352 2.18 43.91 35.70
C LEU A 352 3.19 45.02 35.46
N VAL A 353 2.75 46.08 34.77
CA VAL A 353 3.38 47.38 34.95
C VAL A 353 2.71 48.05 36.15
N PHE A 354 3.34 47.96 37.32
CA PHE A 354 2.93 48.76 38.47
C PHE A 354 3.59 50.14 38.38
N ASP A 355 2.79 51.15 38.04
CA ASP A 355 3.12 52.57 38.19
C ASP A 355 3.05 52.94 39.69
N LEU A 356 4.07 52.55 40.45
CA LEU A 356 4.10 52.75 41.91
C LEU A 356 4.35 54.20 42.33
N ASP A 357 4.72 55.09 41.40
CA ASP A 357 5.01 56.50 41.68
C ASP A 357 4.17 57.50 40.87
N GLY A 358 3.24 57.01 40.02
CA GLY A 358 2.24 57.82 39.33
C GLY A 358 2.78 58.67 38.20
N ASN A 359 3.96 58.35 37.65
CA ASN A 359 4.61 59.13 36.59
C ASN A 359 4.53 58.49 35.19
N GLY A 360 3.82 57.36 35.06
CA GLY A 360 3.63 56.65 33.81
C GLY A 360 4.74 55.65 33.47
N ILE A 361 4.45 54.73 32.54
CA ILE A 361 5.26 53.54 32.28
C ILE A 361 6.66 53.88 31.75
N ARG A 362 7.69 53.76 32.60
CA ARG A 362 9.11 53.72 32.20
C ARG A 362 9.75 52.41 32.65
N THR A 363 9.59 51.34 31.86
CA THR A 363 10.27 50.07 32.12
C THR A 363 11.76 50.18 31.80
N LEU A 364 12.61 50.09 32.83
CA LEU A 364 14.05 49.84 32.67
C LEU A 364 14.24 48.37 32.25
N SER A 365 15.04 48.12 31.20
CA SER A 365 15.33 46.76 30.72
C SER A 365 16.17 45.97 31.73
N VAL A 366 16.14 44.64 31.63
CA VAL A 366 16.91 43.71 32.50
C VAL A 366 18.41 44.01 32.46
N ASP A 367 18.90 44.56 31.35
CA ASP A 367 20.28 44.97 31.08
C ASP A 367 20.75 46.14 31.98
N ARG A 368 19.84 46.80 32.69
CA ARG A 368 20.12 47.85 33.69
C ARG A 368 20.19 47.33 35.13
N GLY A 369 20.19 46.01 35.34
CA GLY A 369 20.40 45.41 36.66
C GLY A 369 19.14 45.26 37.52
N VAL A 370 17.94 45.37 36.92
CA VAL A 370 16.68 45.07 37.61
C VAL A 370 16.54 43.56 37.75
N ARG A 371 16.63 43.05 38.98
CA ARG A 371 16.31 41.66 39.33
C ARG A 371 14.97 41.61 40.03
N PHE A 372 14.01 40.91 39.44
CA PHE A 372 12.72 40.63 40.06
C PHE A 372 12.81 39.28 40.78
N ASP A 373 12.43 39.24 42.05
CA ASP A 373 12.15 37.99 42.76
C ASP A 373 10.82 37.43 42.26
N LEU A 374 10.87 36.78 41.10
CA LEU A 374 9.71 36.20 40.43
C LEU A 374 9.14 34.98 41.17
N ASN A 375 9.87 34.45 42.16
CA ASN A 375 9.51 33.25 42.89
C ASN A 375 8.98 33.56 44.30
N ALA A 376 9.01 34.83 44.72
CA ALA A 376 8.71 35.28 46.08
C ALA A 376 9.48 34.48 47.14
N ASP A 377 10.73 34.08 46.84
CA ASP A 377 11.56 33.26 47.73
C ASP A 377 12.50 34.10 48.61
N GLY A 378 12.47 35.42 48.45
CA GLY A 378 13.22 36.40 49.23
C GLY A 378 14.71 36.43 48.90
N ARG A 379 15.16 35.83 47.79
CA ARG A 379 16.57 35.80 47.39
C ARG A 379 16.76 36.56 46.07
N MET A 380 17.34 37.77 46.16
CA MET A 380 17.78 38.57 45.00
C MET A 380 19.23 38.27 44.59
#